data_AF-A0A3N5R9H5-F1
#
_entry.id   AF-A0A3N5R9H5-F1
#
_cell.length_a   1.000
_cell.length_b   1.000
_cell.length_c   1.000
_cell.angle_alpha   90.00
_cell.angle_beta   90.00
_cell.angle_gamma   90.00
#
_symmetry.space_group_name_H-M   'P 1'
#
loop_
_entity.id
_entity.type
_entity.pdbx_description
1 polymer ?
#
loop_
_entity_poly.entity_id
_entity_poly.type
_entity_poly.pdbx_seq_one_letter_code
_entity_poly.pdbx_strand_id
1 'polypeptide(L)'
;MLKYNETNWRYKEGLQTHSYQVTFDKINSQSTIEEQKERAERLSLVKLFDDNESNYFFEIASRFQKNDDHFYFDKNKKFHTTLLGFPVIDSAYYEAVRQEIKEFSEGMEPKMNIKLDLIRLGTKYEKNNTLKPVNGVSNGTVIAFGDSPSNIRFTTFGNKLTSFLLKDEDLNKVLGIKFRRRFPTVWCTMGHYTTDFEITRELEMIFDEYKELDSDFFQMPCPELELGSSHYKDLRDWKPMQKYSI
;
A
#
# COMPACT_ATOMS: atom_id res chain seq x y z
N MET A 1 -9.11 6.80 -21.06
CA MET A 1 -9.41 5.47 -20.51
C MET A 1 -8.17 4.62 -20.31
N LEU A 2 -7.76 4.46 -19.05
CA LEU A 2 -6.75 3.49 -18.62
C LEU A 2 -7.42 2.17 -18.20
N LYS A 3 -6.80 1.03 -18.52
CA LYS A 3 -7.33 -0.32 -18.20
C LYS A 3 -6.26 -1.20 -17.56
N TYR A 4 -6.63 -1.87 -16.47
CA TYR A 4 -5.76 -2.76 -15.72
C TYR A 4 -6.50 -4.04 -15.32
N ASN A 5 -5.74 -5.10 -15.06
CA ASN A 5 -6.25 -6.29 -14.39
C ASN A 5 -5.75 -6.30 -12.95
N GLU A 6 -6.63 -6.67 -12.03
CA GLU A 6 -6.32 -6.75 -10.60
C GLU A 6 -6.83 -8.08 -10.06
N THR A 7 -5.98 -8.79 -9.32
CA THR A 7 -6.34 -10.08 -8.72
C THR A 7 -6.42 -9.95 -7.20
N ASN A 8 -7.62 -10.16 -6.66
CA ASN A 8 -7.88 -10.09 -5.22
C ASN A 8 -8.62 -11.32 -4.74
N TRP A 9 -8.18 -11.92 -3.62
CA TRP A 9 -9.03 -12.73 -2.73
C TRP A 9 -8.29 -13.20 -1.46
N ARG A 10 -9.06 -13.51 -0.42
CA ARG A 10 -8.62 -13.83 0.95
C ARG A 10 -8.87 -15.29 1.32
N TYR A 11 -7.88 -15.97 1.88
CA TYR A 11 -8.07 -17.15 2.72
C TYR A 11 -7.14 -17.07 3.94
N LYS A 12 -7.48 -17.77 5.04
CA LYS A 12 -6.59 -17.82 6.23
C LYS A 12 -5.25 -18.50 5.89
N GLU A 13 -5.27 -19.45 4.97
CA GLU A 13 -4.09 -20.19 4.49
C GLU A 13 -4.04 -20.25 2.94
N GLY A 14 -3.29 -19.35 2.30
CA GLY A 14 -3.10 -19.34 0.85
C GLY A 14 -3.99 -18.34 0.10
N LEU A 15 -4.06 -18.52 -1.23
CA LEU A 15 -4.79 -17.66 -2.16
C LEU A 15 -5.82 -18.50 -2.94
N GLN A 16 -7.09 -18.16 -2.79
CA GLN A 16 -8.01 -18.26 -3.92
C GLN A 16 -8.02 -16.88 -4.57
N THR A 17 -8.20 -16.81 -5.88
CA THR A 17 -8.03 -15.58 -6.66
C THR A 17 -9.33 -15.21 -7.36
N HIS A 18 -9.63 -13.92 -7.41
CA HIS A 18 -10.65 -13.38 -8.30
C HIS A 18 -10.04 -12.20 -9.05
N SER A 19 -10.07 -12.27 -10.37
CA SER A 19 -9.54 -11.23 -11.23
C SER A 19 -10.67 -10.38 -11.76
N TYR A 20 -10.48 -9.07 -11.76
CA TYR A 20 -11.39 -8.13 -12.39
C TYR A 20 -10.63 -7.07 -13.15
N GLN A 21 -11.31 -6.49 -14.13
CA GLN A 21 -10.81 -5.36 -14.88
C GLN A 21 -11.12 -4.06 -14.14
N VAL A 22 -10.13 -3.19 -14.02
CA VAL A 22 -10.27 -1.84 -13.49
C VAL A 22 -10.10 -0.87 -14.65
N THR A 23 -11.05 0.05 -14.79
CA THR A 23 -11.04 1.08 -15.83
C THR A 23 -11.11 2.45 -15.19
N PHE A 24 -10.30 3.39 -15.68
CA PHE A 24 -10.31 4.79 -15.24
C PHE A 24 -10.49 5.74 -16.42
N ASP A 25 -11.50 6.58 -16.32
CA ASP A 25 -11.77 7.67 -17.27
C ASP A 25 -11.60 9.03 -16.60
N LYS A 26 -11.67 9.08 -15.26
CA LYS A 26 -11.49 10.29 -14.47
C LYS A 26 -10.70 10.06 -13.18
N ILE A 27 -10.09 11.14 -12.73
CA ILE A 27 -9.43 11.25 -11.43
C ILE A 27 -10.35 12.02 -10.47
N ASN A 28 -10.61 11.43 -9.30
CA ASN A 28 -11.31 12.08 -8.19
C ASN A 28 -10.35 12.17 -6.99
N SER A 29 -9.58 13.25 -6.97
CA SER A 29 -8.58 13.59 -5.96
C SER A 29 -9.18 13.95 -4.60
N GLN A 30 -10.43 14.44 -4.57
CA GLN A 30 -11.03 15.00 -3.37
C GLN A 30 -11.01 14.04 -2.17
N SER A 31 -11.31 12.75 -2.39
CA SER A 31 -11.26 11.76 -1.30
C SER A 31 -9.84 11.58 -0.74
N THR A 32 -8.82 11.63 -1.59
CA THR A 32 -7.43 11.52 -1.13
C THR A 32 -6.99 12.79 -0.42
N ILE A 33 -7.38 13.97 -0.90
CA ILE A 33 -7.08 15.24 -0.25
C ILE A 33 -7.72 15.31 1.15
N GLU A 34 -8.97 14.88 1.27
CA GLU A 34 -9.68 14.82 2.56
C GLU A 34 -9.02 13.83 3.53
N GLU A 35 -8.68 12.63 3.06
CA GLU A 35 -7.95 11.64 3.87
C GLU A 35 -6.58 12.14 4.33
N GLN A 36 -5.88 12.97 3.53
CA GLN A 36 -4.59 13.57 3.90
C GLN A 36 -4.72 14.74 4.91
N LYS A 37 -5.92 15.31 5.06
CA LYS A 37 -6.20 16.34 6.09
C LYS A 37 -6.42 15.72 7.46
N GLU A 38 -6.91 14.48 7.54
CA GLU A 38 -7.10 13.76 8.80
C GLU A 38 -5.76 13.25 9.36
N ARG A 39 -5.09 14.11 10.14
CA ARG A 39 -3.77 13.88 10.74
C ARG A 39 -3.83 13.06 12.03
N ALA A 40 -4.64 12.01 12.08
CA ALA A 40 -4.57 11.10 13.22
C ALA A 40 -3.32 10.22 13.08
N GLU A 41 -2.49 10.16 14.13
CA GLU A 41 -1.36 9.24 14.16
C GLU A 41 -1.85 7.80 14.08
N ARG A 42 -1.21 6.99 13.24
CA ARG A 42 -1.54 5.58 13.05
C ARG A 42 -0.28 4.73 13.08
N LEU A 43 -0.39 3.56 13.69
CA LEU A 43 0.60 2.51 13.53
C LEU A 43 0.53 1.93 12.13
N SER A 44 1.69 1.58 11.59
CA SER A 44 1.82 0.83 10.35
C SER A 44 2.99 -0.14 10.46
N LEU A 45 2.83 -1.32 9.89
CA LEU A 45 3.90 -2.29 9.68
C LEU A 45 4.25 -2.28 8.19
N VAL A 46 5.46 -1.87 7.86
CA VAL A 46 5.85 -1.53 6.48
C VAL A 46 7.18 -2.18 6.11
N LYS A 47 7.37 -2.42 4.81
CA LYS A 47 8.69 -2.59 4.20
C LYS A 47 9.12 -1.22 3.69
N LEU A 48 10.11 -0.59 4.34
CA LEU A 48 10.74 0.62 3.82
C LEU A 48 11.67 0.25 2.67
N PHE A 49 11.75 1.12 1.67
CA PHE A 49 12.64 0.93 0.54
C PHE A 49 14.04 1.43 0.91
N ASP A 50 15.07 0.72 0.47
CA ASP A 50 16.46 1.19 0.59
C ASP A 50 16.73 2.37 -0.35
N ASP A 51 17.93 2.94 -0.29
CA ASP A 51 18.29 4.10 -1.10
C ASP A 51 18.24 3.80 -2.61
N ASN A 52 18.66 2.60 -3.02
CA ASN A 52 18.64 2.20 -4.42
C ASN A 52 17.20 2.08 -4.92
N GLU A 53 16.37 1.30 -4.23
CA GLU A 53 14.96 1.14 -4.52
C GLU A 53 14.25 2.49 -4.56
N SER A 54 14.47 3.33 -3.53
CA SER A 54 13.84 4.66 -3.40
C SER A 54 14.20 5.61 -4.53
N ASN A 55 15.47 5.61 -4.99
CA ASN A 55 15.93 6.51 -6.06
C ASN A 55 15.16 6.29 -7.36
N TYR A 56 14.86 5.05 -7.73
CA TYR A 56 14.09 4.78 -8.95
C TYR A 56 12.66 5.29 -8.86
N PHE A 57 11.97 5.06 -7.75
CA PHE A 57 10.60 5.58 -7.57
C PHE A 57 10.58 7.10 -7.48
N PHE A 58 11.62 7.70 -6.90
CA PHE A 58 11.80 9.15 -6.88
C PHE A 58 11.96 9.72 -8.29
N GLU A 59 12.78 9.09 -9.15
CA GLU A 59 12.98 9.51 -10.53
C GLU A 59 11.67 9.46 -11.32
N ILE A 60 10.92 8.37 -11.18
CA ILE A 60 9.64 8.22 -11.87
C ILE A 60 8.63 9.26 -11.34
N ALA A 61 8.48 9.42 -10.02
CA ALA A 61 7.59 10.43 -9.44
C ALA A 61 7.97 11.85 -9.87
N SER A 62 9.27 12.13 -9.98
CA SER A 62 9.78 13.41 -10.49
C SER A 62 9.44 13.62 -11.97
N ARG A 63 9.43 12.55 -12.78
CA ARG A 63 8.98 12.62 -14.18
C ARG A 63 7.49 12.93 -14.27
N PHE A 64 6.64 12.29 -13.46
CA PHE A 64 5.22 12.63 -13.39
C PHE A 64 5.03 14.11 -13.04
N GLN A 65 5.70 14.60 -11.99
CA GLN A 65 5.59 16.00 -11.57
C GLN A 65 6.09 17.01 -12.61
N LYS A 66 7.06 16.65 -13.45
CA LYS A 66 7.55 17.51 -14.54
C LYS A 66 6.61 17.56 -15.75
N ASN A 67 5.84 16.50 -15.98
CA ASN A 67 4.97 16.39 -17.15
C ASN A 67 3.51 16.73 -16.85
N ASP A 68 3.16 16.86 -15.56
CA ASP A 68 1.79 17.13 -15.12
C ASP A 68 1.79 18.01 -13.85
N ASP A 69 1.44 19.28 -14.01
CA ASP A 69 1.43 20.28 -12.94
C ASP A 69 0.39 19.99 -11.84
N HIS A 70 -0.59 19.11 -12.11
CA HIS A 70 -1.59 18.71 -11.12
C HIS A 70 -1.09 17.60 -10.20
N PHE A 71 0.00 16.92 -10.57
CA PHE A 71 0.60 15.86 -9.78
C PHE A 71 1.50 16.41 -8.67
N TYR A 72 1.19 16.02 -7.44
CA TYR A 72 1.96 16.34 -6.26
C TYR A 72 2.68 15.11 -5.70
N PHE A 73 3.96 15.29 -5.39
CA PHE A 73 4.79 14.36 -4.66
C PHE A 73 5.65 15.12 -3.64
N ASP A 74 5.75 14.60 -2.42
CA ASP A 74 6.64 15.13 -1.38
C ASP A 74 8.03 14.50 -1.52
N LYS A 75 9.06 15.33 -1.74
CA LYS A 75 10.45 14.87 -1.88
C LYS A 75 11.01 14.21 -0.61
N ASN A 76 10.42 14.46 0.56
CA ASN A 76 10.79 13.85 1.83
C ASN A 76 9.99 12.57 2.14
N LYS A 77 9.15 12.10 1.20
CA LYS A 77 8.43 10.85 1.34
C LYS A 77 9.39 9.70 1.57
N LYS A 78 9.02 8.78 2.47
CA LYS A 78 9.65 7.45 2.56
C LYS A 78 8.88 6.47 1.68
N PHE A 79 9.51 5.98 0.61
CA PHE A 79 8.91 4.95 -0.22
C PHE A 79 8.83 3.64 0.56
N HIS A 80 7.67 2.99 0.49
CA HIS A 80 7.37 1.83 1.31
C HIS A 80 6.20 1.05 0.74
N THR A 81 6.15 -0.24 1.10
CA THR A 81 4.96 -1.07 0.95
C THR A 81 4.38 -1.35 2.33
N THR A 82 3.10 -1.04 2.53
CA THR A 82 2.42 -1.35 3.80
C THR A 82 2.01 -2.81 3.84
N LEU A 83 2.48 -3.56 4.85
CA LEU A 83 1.96 -4.89 5.15
C LEU A 83 0.62 -4.78 5.88
N LEU A 84 0.57 -3.99 6.96
CA LEU A 84 -0.62 -3.74 7.77
C LEU A 84 -0.67 -2.26 8.18
N GLY A 85 -1.81 -1.61 7.92
CA GLY A 85 -2.12 -0.29 8.47
C GLY A 85 -3.15 -0.46 9.59
N PHE A 86 -2.82 0.03 10.78
CA PHE A 86 -3.68 -0.11 11.96
C PHE A 86 -4.76 0.99 11.96
N PRO A 87 -5.94 0.73 12.56
CA PRO A 87 -6.87 1.81 12.85
C PRO A 87 -6.24 2.81 13.82
N VAL A 88 -6.86 3.97 13.98
CA VAL A 88 -6.49 4.90 15.05
C VAL A 88 -6.82 4.22 16.37
N ILE A 89 -5.78 3.90 17.15
CA ILE A 89 -5.88 3.27 18.46
C ILE A 89 -5.12 4.11 19.48
N ASP A 90 -5.44 3.94 20.76
CA ASP A 90 -4.69 4.59 21.83
C ASP A 90 -3.23 4.08 21.86
N SER A 91 -2.29 5.02 22.02
CA SER A 91 -0.87 4.77 22.22
C SER A 91 -0.57 3.74 23.33
N ALA A 92 -1.43 3.58 24.33
CA ALA A 92 -1.30 2.57 25.37
C ALA A 92 -1.25 1.13 24.82
N TYR A 93 -1.87 0.88 23.65
CA TYR A 93 -1.87 -0.44 23.00
C TYR A 93 -0.66 -0.68 22.09
N TYR A 94 0.18 0.33 21.85
CA TYR A 94 1.30 0.22 20.92
C TYR A 94 2.31 -0.84 21.38
N GLU A 95 2.55 -0.93 22.69
CA GLU A 95 3.47 -1.92 23.25
C GLU A 95 2.92 -3.35 23.12
N ALA A 96 1.62 -3.56 23.35
CA ALA A 96 0.98 -4.86 23.16
C ALA A 96 1.08 -5.32 21.70
N VAL A 97 0.77 -4.44 20.74
CA VAL A 97 0.93 -4.72 19.30
C VAL A 97 2.39 -5.08 18.98
N ARG A 98 3.35 -4.34 19.55
CA ARG A 98 4.79 -4.57 19.32
C ARG A 98 5.23 -5.95 19.79
N GLN A 99 4.80 -6.39 20.97
CA GLN A 99 5.14 -7.70 21.53
C GLN A 99 4.49 -8.84 20.74
N GLU A 100 3.22 -8.72 20.36
CA GLU A 100 2.52 -9.75 19.59
C GLU A 100 3.14 -9.96 18.20
N ILE A 101 3.55 -8.88 17.52
CA ILE A 101 4.28 -8.99 16.25
C ILE A 101 5.63 -9.68 16.48
N LYS A 102 6.31 -9.37 17.58
CA LYS A 102 7.60 -9.98 17.93
C LYS A 102 7.45 -11.49 18.11
N GLU A 103 6.50 -11.92 18.94
CA GLU A 103 6.22 -13.33 19.19
C GLU A 103 5.85 -14.06 17.89
N PHE A 104 5.02 -13.44 17.05
CA PHE A 104 4.67 -14.00 15.75
C PHE A 104 5.89 -14.18 14.82
N SER A 105 6.84 -13.25 14.86
CA SER A 105 8.04 -13.26 14.01
C SER A 105 9.12 -14.26 14.46
N GLU A 106 9.23 -14.57 15.75
CA GLU A 106 10.31 -15.40 16.32
C GLU A 106 10.34 -16.87 15.84
N GLY A 107 9.32 -17.33 15.12
CA GLY A 107 9.21 -18.71 14.60
C GLY A 107 9.05 -18.83 13.07
N MET A 108 9.28 -17.75 12.31
CA MET A 108 8.97 -17.70 10.87
C MET A 108 10.23 -17.74 9.99
N GLU A 109 10.13 -18.40 8.82
CA GLU A 109 11.25 -18.46 7.86
C GLU A 109 11.48 -17.13 7.13
N PRO A 110 12.75 -16.70 6.96
CA PRO A 110 13.09 -15.30 6.78
C PRO A 110 13.15 -14.80 5.32
N LYS A 111 12.28 -15.27 4.41
CA LYS A 111 12.45 -14.96 2.97
C LYS A 111 11.16 -14.67 2.24
N MET A 112 10.77 -13.40 2.28
CA MET A 112 9.77 -12.80 1.41
C MET A 112 10.43 -11.89 0.37
N ASN A 113 9.88 -11.91 -0.84
CA ASN A 113 10.16 -10.92 -1.86
C ASN A 113 8.87 -10.16 -2.17
N ILE A 114 9.02 -8.89 -2.53
CA ILE A 114 7.95 -8.01 -2.98
C ILE A 114 8.21 -7.69 -4.45
N LYS A 115 7.28 -8.02 -5.34
CA LYS A 115 7.32 -7.64 -6.75
C LYS A 115 6.32 -6.52 -7.03
N LEU A 116 6.77 -5.44 -7.66
CA LEU A 116 5.90 -4.41 -8.22
C LEU A 116 5.86 -4.61 -9.74
N ASP A 117 4.66 -4.85 -10.28
CA ASP A 117 4.46 -5.28 -11.67
C ASP A 117 4.19 -4.11 -12.63
N LEU A 118 3.65 -2.99 -12.15
CA LEU A 118 3.28 -1.82 -12.98
C LEU A 118 3.13 -0.54 -12.18
N ILE A 119 3.09 0.61 -12.84
CA ILE A 119 2.64 1.88 -12.25
C ILE A 119 1.29 2.24 -12.83
N ARG A 120 0.35 2.59 -11.94
CA ARG A 120 -0.99 2.99 -12.32
C ARG A 120 -1.62 3.98 -11.36
N LEU A 121 -2.78 4.48 -11.76
CA LEU A 121 -3.70 5.16 -10.87
C LEU A 121 -4.24 4.22 -9.78
N GLY A 122 -4.37 4.76 -8.57
CA GLY A 122 -4.98 4.08 -7.44
C GLY A 122 -6.49 3.93 -7.63
N THR A 123 -7.00 2.78 -7.21
CA THR A 123 -8.41 2.42 -7.35
C THR A 123 -9.25 3.03 -6.23
N LYS A 124 -10.42 3.59 -6.58
CA LYS A 124 -11.46 3.95 -5.61
C LYS A 124 -12.39 2.75 -5.41
N TYR A 125 -12.67 2.38 -4.16
CA TYR A 125 -13.56 1.27 -3.81
C TYR A 125 -14.84 1.76 -3.13
N GLU A 126 -15.94 1.03 -3.30
CA GLU A 126 -17.18 1.29 -2.57
C GLU A 126 -16.97 1.12 -1.04
N LYS A 127 -17.60 1.99 -0.24
CA LYS A 127 -17.52 2.08 1.23
C LYS A 127 -17.20 0.75 1.93
N ASN A 128 -15.99 0.62 2.48
CA ASN A 128 -15.48 -0.54 3.24
C ASN A 128 -15.48 -1.90 2.49
N ASN A 129 -15.77 -1.90 1.19
CA ASN A 129 -15.77 -3.09 0.36
C ASN A 129 -14.71 -3.00 -0.75
N THR A 130 -13.55 -3.56 -0.45
CA THR A 130 -12.41 -3.71 -1.36
C THR A 130 -12.69 -4.63 -2.56
N LEU A 131 -13.88 -5.24 -2.65
CA LEU A 131 -14.25 -6.15 -3.74
C LEU A 131 -14.99 -5.46 -4.89
N LYS A 132 -15.35 -4.18 -4.75
CA LYS A 132 -16.11 -3.44 -5.77
C LYS A 132 -15.41 -2.13 -6.08
N PRO A 133 -14.52 -2.09 -7.09
CA PRO A 133 -13.98 -0.84 -7.58
C PRO A 133 -15.13 0.02 -8.14
N VAL A 134 -15.08 1.33 -7.88
CA VAL A 134 -16.00 2.29 -8.50
C VAL A 134 -15.61 2.44 -9.96
N ASN A 135 -16.50 2.01 -10.86
CA ASN A 135 -16.19 1.96 -12.28
C ASN A 135 -15.85 3.35 -12.86
N GLY A 136 -14.77 3.42 -13.65
CA GLY A 136 -14.32 4.64 -14.33
C GLY A 136 -13.60 5.66 -13.46
N VAL A 137 -13.40 5.39 -12.15
CA VAL A 137 -12.93 6.42 -11.20
C VAL A 137 -11.68 6.00 -10.44
N SER A 138 -10.61 6.79 -10.58
CA SER A 138 -9.44 6.71 -9.70
C SER A 138 -9.65 7.54 -8.43
N ASN A 139 -9.00 7.12 -7.34
CA ASN A 139 -8.91 7.94 -6.12
C ASN A 139 -7.90 9.11 -6.24
N GLY A 140 -7.21 9.24 -7.37
CA GLY A 140 -6.23 10.30 -7.62
C GLY A 140 -4.84 10.04 -7.07
N THR A 141 -4.56 8.87 -6.48
CA THR A 141 -3.18 8.47 -6.16
C THR A 141 -2.50 7.87 -7.38
N VAL A 142 -1.18 8.01 -7.48
CA VAL A 142 -0.33 7.22 -8.38
C VAL A 142 0.40 6.20 -7.52
N ILE A 143 0.38 4.94 -7.94
CA ILE A 143 0.94 3.81 -7.20
C ILE A 143 1.83 2.96 -8.10
N ALA A 144 2.95 2.51 -7.57
CA ALA A 144 3.57 1.29 -8.05
C ALA A 144 2.82 0.11 -7.43
N PHE A 145 2.30 -0.78 -8.26
CA PHE A 145 1.37 -1.84 -7.90
C PHE A 145 2.01 -3.21 -8.08
N GLY A 146 1.86 -4.08 -7.09
CA GLY A 146 2.19 -5.50 -7.15
C GLY A 146 0.93 -6.34 -7.03
N ASP A 147 0.70 -7.25 -7.97
CA ASP A 147 -0.45 -8.13 -7.95
C ASP A 147 -0.28 -9.23 -6.88
N SER A 148 -1.40 -9.71 -6.35
CA SER A 148 -1.37 -10.67 -5.24
C SER A 148 -0.69 -12.00 -5.58
N PRO A 149 -0.83 -12.60 -6.79
CA PRO A 149 -0.14 -13.83 -7.16
C PRO A 149 1.38 -13.69 -7.13
N SER A 150 1.92 -12.57 -7.64
CA SER A 150 3.36 -12.25 -7.60
C SER A 150 3.89 -12.06 -6.18
N ASN A 151 3.00 -11.80 -5.22
CA ASN A 151 3.33 -11.41 -3.84
C ASN A 151 2.73 -12.35 -2.78
N ILE A 152 2.47 -13.62 -3.11
CA ILE A 152 1.73 -14.57 -2.26
C ILE A 152 2.28 -14.72 -0.84
N ARG A 153 3.62 -14.73 -0.68
CA ARG A 153 4.24 -14.88 0.64
C ARG A 153 3.96 -13.66 1.52
N PHE A 154 4.15 -12.46 0.96
CA PHE A 154 3.88 -11.20 1.63
C PHE A 154 2.40 -11.04 2.01
N THR A 155 1.48 -11.43 1.11
CA THR A 155 0.03 -11.37 1.41
C THR A 155 -0.37 -12.40 2.46
N THR A 156 0.14 -13.63 2.36
CA THR A 156 -0.13 -14.70 3.33
C THR A 156 0.41 -14.36 4.71
N PHE A 157 1.61 -13.79 4.80
CA PHE A 157 2.19 -13.33 6.06
C PHE A 157 1.28 -12.31 6.75
N GLY A 158 0.84 -11.27 6.03
CA GLY A 158 -0.07 -10.26 6.57
C GLY A 158 -1.42 -10.84 7.05
N ASN A 159 -1.97 -11.83 6.33
CA ASN A 159 -3.19 -12.53 6.73
C ASN A 159 -3.02 -13.37 8.00
N LYS A 160 -1.89 -14.10 8.10
CA LYS A 160 -1.56 -14.91 9.27
C LYS A 160 -1.33 -14.01 10.49
N LEU A 161 -0.55 -12.93 10.34
CA LEU A 161 -0.30 -11.96 11.41
C LEU A 161 -1.59 -11.28 11.87
N THR A 162 -2.46 -10.85 10.96
CA THR A 162 -3.78 -10.30 11.33
C THR A 162 -4.57 -11.32 12.16
N SER A 163 -4.59 -12.58 11.73
CA SER A 163 -5.33 -13.63 12.44
C SER A 163 -4.72 -13.95 13.81
N PHE A 164 -3.40 -13.79 13.96
CA PHE A 164 -2.69 -13.95 15.22
C PHE A 164 -3.03 -12.82 16.19
N LEU A 165 -2.90 -11.56 15.76
CA LEU A 165 -3.21 -10.36 16.57
C LEU A 165 -4.65 -10.35 17.10
N LEU A 166 -5.60 -10.90 16.33
CA LEU A 166 -7.01 -10.96 16.72
C LEU A 166 -7.35 -12.12 17.68
N LYS A 167 -6.38 -12.96 18.06
CA LYS A 167 -6.56 -13.96 19.13
C LYS A 167 -6.52 -13.32 20.50
N ASP A 168 -5.72 -12.27 20.69
CA ASP A 168 -5.73 -11.46 21.89
C ASP A 168 -7.06 -10.68 21.95
N GLU A 169 -7.82 -10.87 23.04
CA GLU A 169 -9.16 -10.30 23.17
C GLU A 169 -9.15 -8.78 23.30
N ASP A 170 -8.12 -8.20 23.92
CA ASP A 170 -8.03 -6.77 24.15
C ASP A 170 -7.58 -6.04 22.88
N LEU A 171 -6.62 -6.61 22.14
CA LEU A 171 -6.27 -6.14 20.81
C LEU A 171 -7.44 -6.31 19.84
N ASN A 172 -8.16 -7.42 19.86
CA ASN A 172 -9.33 -7.61 19.00
C ASN A 172 -10.40 -6.52 19.23
N LYS A 173 -10.64 -6.11 20.49
CA LYS A 173 -11.58 -5.02 20.81
C LYS A 173 -11.16 -3.69 20.18
N VAL A 174 -9.87 -3.32 20.26
CA VAL A 174 -9.39 -2.01 19.78
C VAL A 174 -9.09 -1.97 18.28
N LEU A 175 -8.60 -3.07 17.71
CA LEU A 175 -8.39 -3.21 16.27
C LEU A 175 -9.75 -3.36 15.55
N GLY A 176 -10.69 -4.01 16.23
CA GLY A 176 -12.04 -4.29 15.75
C GLY A 176 -12.13 -5.52 14.86
N ILE A 177 -13.30 -6.15 14.85
CA ILE A 177 -13.58 -7.41 14.12
C ILE A 177 -13.35 -7.34 12.59
N LYS A 178 -13.25 -6.12 12.04
CA LYS A 178 -12.99 -5.88 10.61
C LYS A 178 -11.52 -5.56 10.33
N PHE A 179 -10.64 -5.56 11.34
CA PHE A 179 -9.22 -5.37 11.15
C PHE A 179 -8.67 -6.44 10.21
N ARG A 180 -8.16 -5.98 9.10
CA ARG A 180 -7.60 -6.81 8.05
C ARG A 180 -6.75 -5.95 7.14
N ARG A 181 -5.80 -6.61 6.51
CA ARG A 181 -5.18 -6.11 5.30
C ARG A 181 -6.25 -5.78 4.25
N ARG A 182 -6.30 -4.53 3.76
CA ARG A 182 -7.25 -4.08 2.73
C ARG A 182 -6.72 -4.46 1.35
N PHE A 183 -7.45 -5.28 0.60
CA PHE A 183 -7.06 -5.72 -0.75
C PHE A 183 -7.44 -4.71 -1.84
N PRO A 184 -6.76 -4.70 -3.00
CA PRO A 184 -5.45 -5.31 -3.29
C PRO A 184 -4.40 -4.59 -2.46
N THR A 185 -3.24 -5.20 -2.20
CA THR A 185 -2.45 -4.68 -1.08
C THR A 185 -0.95 -4.56 -1.21
N VAL A 186 -0.33 -4.94 -2.32
CA VAL A 186 1.07 -4.57 -2.53
C VAL A 186 1.07 -3.33 -3.39
N TRP A 187 1.30 -2.19 -2.76
CA TRP A 187 1.56 -0.97 -3.49
C TRP A 187 2.53 -0.09 -2.73
N CYS A 188 3.17 0.80 -3.49
CA CYS A 188 3.91 1.94 -2.99
C CYS A 188 3.29 3.20 -3.61
N THR A 189 2.71 4.07 -2.77
CA THR A 189 2.13 5.33 -3.26
C THR A 189 3.23 6.28 -3.67
N MET A 190 3.26 6.69 -4.93
CA MET A 190 4.28 7.57 -5.48
C MET A 190 3.91 9.04 -5.36
N GLY A 191 2.63 9.36 -5.33
CA GLY A 191 2.12 10.73 -5.19
C GLY A 191 0.63 10.77 -5.43
N HIS A 192 0.07 11.95 -5.59
CA HIS A 192 -1.35 12.13 -5.86
C HIS A 192 -1.63 13.41 -6.64
N TYR A 193 -2.73 13.38 -7.37
CA TYR A 193 -3.33 14.53 -8.00
C TYR A 193 -4.04 15.40 -6.98
N THR A 194 -3.97 16.72 -7.19
CA THR A 194 -4.55 17.73 -6.30
C THR A 194 -5.87 18.31 -6.82
N THR A 195 -6.28 17.91 -8.03
CA THR A 195 -7.50 18.36 -8.69
C THR A 195 -8.20 17.19 -9.38
N ASP A 196 -9.51 17.33 -9.58
CA ASP A 196 -10.34 16.37 -10.32
C ASP A 196 -10.32 16.73 -11.81
N PHE A 197 -10.15 15.73 -12.69
CA PHE A 197 -10.14 15.91 -14.13
C PHE A 197 -10.40 14.60 -14.90
N GLU A 198 -10.74 14.74 -16.19
CA GLU A 198 -10.85 13.61 -17.12
C GLU A 198 -9.46 13.23 -17.64
N ILE A 199 -9.19 11.93 -17.73
CA ILE A 199 -7.89 11.42 -18.16
C ILE A 199 -7.69 11.74 -19.64
N THR A 200 -6.64 12.53 -19.94
CA THR A 200 -6.27 12.89 -21.31
C THR A 200 -5.40 11.83 -21.97
N ARG A 201 -5.22 11.94 -23.29
CA ARG A 201 -4.36 11.01 -24.04
C ARG A 201 -2.89 11.15 -23.65
N GLU A 202 -2.43 12.35 -23.33
CA GLU A 202 -1.06 12.59 -22.87
C GLU A 202 -0.79 11.84 -21.56
N LEU A 203 -1.73 11.90 -20.61
CA LEU A 203 -1.58 11.17 -19.36
C LEU A 203 -1.61 9.66 -19.57
N GLU A 204 -2.45 9.16 -20.48
CA GLU A 204 -2.42 7.75 -20.86
C GLU A 204 -1.05 7.30 -21.37
N MET A 205 -0.42 8.12 -22.21
CA MET A 205 0.90 7.81 -22.76
C MET A 205 1.97 7.72 -21.67
N ILE A 206 1.91 8.57 -20.64
CA ILE A 206 2.83 8.49 -19.50
C ILE A 206 2.65 7.16 -18.77
N PHE A 207 1.41 6.72 -18.52
CA PHE A 207 1.16 5.43 -17.87
C PHE A 207 1.49 4.23 -18.75
N ASP A 208 1.34 4.34 -20.08
CA ASP A 208 1.71 3.29 -21.03
C ASP A 208 3.21 2.95 -20.98
N GLU A 209 4.07 3.91 -20.62
CA GLU A 209 5.51 3.67 -20.41
C GLU A 209 5.81 2.78 -19.21
N TYR A 210 4.91 2.71 -18.23
CA TYR A 210 5.08 2.00 -16.96
C TYR A 210 4.05 0.90 -16.73
N LYS A 211 3.36 0.46 -17.79
CA LYS A 211 2.33 -0.57 -17.72
C LYS A 211 2.86 -1.96 -17.39
N GLU A 212 4.16 -2.18 -17.59
CA GLU A 212 4.88 -3.42 -17.29
C GLU A 212 6.28 -3.08 -16.77
N LEU A 213 6.52 -3.38 -15.49
CA LEU A 213 7.82 -3.27 -14.83
C LEU A 213 8.50 -4.64 -14.86
N ASP A 214 9.20 -4.96 -15.94
CA ASP A 214 9.70 -6.32 -16.21
C ASP A 214 11.18 -6.55 -15.85
N SER A 215 11.69 -5.90 -14.81
CA SER A 215 13.07 -6.09 -14.36
C SER A 215 13.15 -6.69 -12.96
N ASP A 216 14.12 -7.56 -12.73
CA ASP A 216 14.47 -8.11 -11.40
C ASP A 216 14.65 -7.01 -10.34
N PHE A 217 14.97 -5.79 -10.76
CA PHE A 217 15.04 -4.61 -9.91
C PHE A 217 13.73 -4.31 -9.15
N PHE A 218 12.57 -4.56 -9.77
CA PHE A 218 11.27 -4.36 -9.12
C PHE A 218 10.83 -5.57 -8.29
N GLN A 219 11.67 -6.60 -8.20
CA GLN A 219 11.57 -7.70 -7.24
C GLN A 219 12.54 -7.46 -6.08
N MET A 220 12.01 -6.90 -5.00
CA MET A 220 12.77 -6.47 -3.85
C MET A 220 12.78 -7.55 -2.75
N PRO A 221 13.93 -7.87 -2.17
CA PRO A 221 13.95 -8.67 -0.96
C PRO A 221 13.25 -7.91 0.19
N CYS A 222 12.56 -8.65 1.06
CA CYS A 222 11.91 -8.12 2.24
C CYS A 222 12.45 -8.85 3.47
N PRO A 223 13.72 -8.63 3.85
CA PRO A 223 14.36 -9.31 4.99
C PRO A 223 13.90 -8.75 6.34
N GLU A 224 13.29 -7.57 6.33
CA GLU A 224 12.79 -6.91 7.52
C GLU A 224 11.48 -6.17 7.25
N LEU A 225 10.67 -6.06 8.30
CA LEU A 225 9.55 -5.14 8.38
C LEU A 225 9.77 -4.18 9.55
N GLU A 226 9.36 -2.94 9.40
CA GLU A 226 9.44 -1.92 10.43
C GLU A 226 8.04 -1.53 10.89
N LEU A 227 7.81 -1.64 12.20
CA LEU A 227 6.67 -1.04 12.88
C LEU A 227 7.06 0.38 13.28
N GLY A 228 6.13 1.31 13.07
CA GLY A 228 6.25 2.67 13.52
C GLY A 228 4.93 3.41 13.39
N SER A 229 4.95 4.69 13.74
CA SER A 229 3.79 5.57 13.66
C SER A 229 4.04 6.77 12.76
N SER A 230 2.97 7.29 12.17
CA SER A 230 3.00 8.49 11.32
C SER A 230 1.63 9.15 11.33
N HIS A 231 1.59 10.47 11.20
CA HIS A 231 0.34 11.20 10.95
C HIS A 231 -0.02 11.20 9.47
N TYR A 232 0.93 10.92 8.58
CA TYR A 232 0.78 11.01 7.14
C TYR A 232 0.97 9.65 6.46
N LYS A 233 0.17 9.37 5.41
CA LYS A 233 0.30 8.13 4.62
C LYS A 233 1.61 8.01 3.84
N ASP A 234 2.31 9.11 3.62
CA ASP A 234 3.62 9.12 2.96
C ASP A 234 4.80 8.99 3.92
N LEU A 235 4.52 8.82 5.22
CA LEU A 235 5.51 8.59 6.26
C LEU A 235 6.58 9.69 6.34
N ARG A 236 6.24 10.92 5.94
CA ARG A 236 7.16 12.07 6.01
C ARG A 236 7.59 12.42 7.44
N ASP A 237 6.79 12.06 8.44
CA ASP A 237 7.07 12.24 9.87
C ASP A 237 7.23 10.90 10.61
N TRP A 238 7.63 9.84 9.90
CA TRP A 238 7.77 8.49 10.43
C TRP A 238 8.57 8.41 11.73
N LYS A 239 7.95 7.82 12.76
CA LYS A 239 8.55 7.49 14.05
C LYS A 239 8.76 5.98 14.12
N PRO A 240 9.99 5.48 13.86
CA PRO A 240 10.27 4.05 13.92
C PRO A 240 10.15 3.55 15.38
N MET A 241 9.62 2.34 15.55
CA MET A 241 9.51 1.70 16.86
C MET A 241 10.34 0.42 16.95
N GLN A 242 10.15 -0.51 16.00
CA GLN A 242 10.85 -1.79 16.02
C GLN A 242 10.95 -2.40 14.62
N LYS A 243 12.11 -2.98 14.34
CA LYS A 243 12.36 -3.81 13.15
C LYS A 243 12.20 -5.28 13.50
N TYR A 244 11.63 -6.04 12.57
CA TYR A 244 11.41 -7.48 12.68
C TYR A 244 12.07 -8.16 11.50
N SER A 245 13.07 -9.00 11.78
CA SER A 245 13.63 -9.91 10.77
C SER A 245 12.60 -11.00 10.46
N ILE A 246 12.34 -11.21 9.17
CA ILE A 246 11.21 -11.98 8.62
C ILE A 246 11.56 -12.55 7.25
#